data_AF-A0A319DDR5-F1
#
_entry.id   AF-A0A319DDR5-F1
#
_cell.length_a   1.000
_cell.length_b   1.000
_cell.length_c   1.000
_cell.angle_alpha   90.00
_cell.angle_beta   90.00
_cell.angle_gamma   90.00
#
_symmetry.space_group_name_H-M   'P 1'
#
loop_
_entity.id
_entity.type
_entity.pdbx_description
1 polymer ?
#
loop_
_entity_poly.entity_id
_entity_poly.type
_entity_poly.pdbx_seq_one_letter_code
_entity_poly.pdbx_strand_id
1 'polypeptide(L)'
;MAPVHGTEVKGWVDGPDGRGTIDIIWGCCLVLSTALWTVLHLNIPGPDDNLKTVLWRKIRWGTFAILAPDMLVGFSAMQWQSAQESVTEMHKLGYKDWTLKHAFYANSGGFLLRSTDYPPFPITAASIHYLIENQHIDCPTITSDEVWDKSKADTFAKCVALVQGVWLVVQSIARAAQGLAVSPLELFTIAFVLSTITTYYFWMDKPQNVGVPTFVDLKSGSVNNLVTAAGHFDIEPFRDTPLDFVEKPMQRWQRRPTLEQFRPQDQPMRRMPDDKIVFSGLSKGAWALVSFQAMVHPALHLLGWNHVFPTKTEQTMWRVMSVILASGLPLSSALRVILTACGFNGHQSLTWIWITPGTKKERGWREWVLDVIMSFLSACLVPARLFIIIEAFISLRMLPWSSYVTVEWTDFIPHV
;
A
#
# COMPACT_ATOMS: atom_id res chain seq x y z
N MET A 1 33.84 16.83 30.69
CA MET A 1 34.67 16.92 29.47
C MET A 1 33.76 16.61 28.30
N ALA A 2 33.33 17.62 27.54
CA ALA A 2 32.53 17.39 26.33
C ALA A 2 33.41 16.64 25.31
N PRO A 3 32.95 15.53 24.70
CA PRO A 3 33.72 14.86 23.68
C PRO A 3 33.88 15.79 22.48
N VAL A 4 35.13 15.92 22.05
CA VAL A 4 35.55 16.63 20.85
C VAL A 4 34.74 16.13 19.64
N HIS A 5 34.30 17.06 18.78
CA HIS A 5 33.74 16.78 17.47
C HIS A 5 34.50 15.62 16.80
N GLY A 6 33.81 14.50 16.54
CA GLY A 6 34.38 13.33 15.85
C GLY A 6 34.67 12.10 16.71
N THR A 7 34.23 12.05 17.97
CA THR A 7 34.29 10.79 18.75
C THR A 7 33.12 9.88 18.39
N GLU A 8 33.46 8.77 17.73
CA GLU A 8 32.54 7.66 17.48
C GLU A 8 32.31 6.90 18.78
N VAL A 9 31.05 6.62 19.10
CA VAL A 9 30.67 5.84 20.27
C VAL A 9 30.41 4.42 19.82
N LYS A 10 31.10 3.47 20.45
CA LYS A 10 30.93 2.04 20.21
C LYS A 10 30.10 1.43 21.32
N GLY A 11 29.09 0.67 20.94
CA GLY A 11 28.20 -0.04 21.85
C GLY A 11 27.05 0.82 22.38
N TRP A 12 26.47 0.33 23.47
CA TRP A 12 25.27 0.89 24.08
C TRP A 12 25.58 2.16 24.89
N VAL A 13 24.70 3.16 24.80
CA VAL A 13 24.76 4.40 25.57
C VAL A 13 23.52 4.50 26.45
N ASP A 14 23.73 4.52 27.77
CA ASP A 14 22.65 4.68 28.75
C ASP A 14 22.13 6.13 28.77
N GLY A 15 20.84 6.29 29.06
CA GLY A 15 20.13 7.58 28.99
C GLY A 15 19.66 8.22 30.32
N PRO A 16 20.35 8.14 31.47
CA PRO A 16 19.89 8.88 32.64
C PRO A 16 20.16 10.40 32.53
N ASP A 17 21.24 10.83 31.85
CA ASP A 17 21.67 12.24 31.77
C ASP A 17 21.49 12.86 30.35
N GLY A 18 20.84 12.15 29.43
CA GLY A 18 20.68 12.59 28.03
C GLY A 18 19.96 11.55 27.16
N ARG A 19 20.01 11.72 25.83
CA ARG A 19 19.43 10.78 24.87
C ARG A 19 20.32 9.54 24.74
N GLY A 20 19.83 8.37 25.13
CA GLY A 20 20.54 7.09 25.01
C GLY A 20 20.16 6.28 23.76
N THR A 21 20.78 5.11 23.60
CA THR A 21 20.49 4.17 22.51
C THR A 21 19.04 3.67 22.57
N ILE A 22 18.51 3.41 23.77
CA ILE A 22 17.12 2.98 23.95
C ILE A 22 16.10 4.03 23.50
N ASP A 23 16.39 5.32 23.68
CA ASP A 23 15.48 6.39 23.28
C ASP A 23 15.34 6.47 21.76
N ILE A 24 16.44 6.24 21.03
CA ILE A 24 16.43 6.15 19.56
C ILE A 24 15.59 4.95 19.13
N ILE A 25 15.86 3.76 19.68
CA ILE A 25 15.17 2.52 19.34
C ILE A 25 13.67 2.66 19.65
N TRP A 26 13.33 3.05 20.87
CA TRP A 26 11.95 3.14 21.32
C TRP A 26 11.18 4.22 20.57
N GLY A 27 11.78 5.40 20.35
CA GLY A 27 11.18 6.47 19.56
C GLY A 27 10.83 6.01 18.15
N CYS A 28 11.75 5.34 17.46
CA CYS A 28 11.52 4.83 16.11
C CYS A 28 10.54 3.66 16.08
N CYS A 29 10.71 2.67 16.96
CA CYS A 29 9.85 1.50 17.02
C CYS A 29 8.40 1.86 17.37
N LEU A 30 8.17 2.85 18.23
CA LEU A 30 6.83 3.35 18.52
C LEU A 30 6.20 3.98 17.29
N VAL A 31 6.91 4.89 16.61
CA VAL A 31 6.42 5.53 15.37
C VAL A 31 6.11 4.48 14.31
N LEU A 32 7.01 3.52 14.08
CA LEU A 32 6.80 2.44 13.11
C LEU A 32 5.59 1.58 13.48
N SER A 33 5.44 1.22 14.76
CA SER A 33 4.35 0.36 15.21
C SER A 33 2.99 1.05 15.11
N THR A 34 2.88 2.32 15.52
CA THR A 34 1.63 3.08 15.45
C THR A 34 1.28 3.40 13.99
N ALA A 35 2.24 3.81 13.17
CA ALA A 35 2.06 3.99 11.73
C ALA A 35 1.57 2.71 11.05
N LEU A 36 2.22 1.57 11.28
CA LEU A 36 1.84 0.28 10.71
C LEU A 36 0.44 -0.18 11.14
N TRP A 37 0.09 0.02 12.42
CA TRP A 37 -1.23 -0.34 12.92
C TRP A 37 -2.36 0.46 12.26
N THR A 38 -2.13 1.76 12.07
CA THR A 38 -3.13 2.71 11.55
C THR A 38 -3.26 2.68 10.03
N VAL A 39 -2.20 2.34 9.29
CA VAL A 39 -2.19 2.42 7.82
C VAL A 39 -2.97 1.28 7.15
N LEU A 40 -3.05 0.10 7.77
CA LEU A 40 -3.63 -1.09 7.16
C LEU A 40 -5.16 -1.09 7.22
N HIS A 41 -5.79 -0.86 6.06
CA HIS A 41 -7.23 -0.96 5.85
C HIS A 41 -7.56 -2.23 5.05
N LEU A 42 -7.46 -3.38 5.70
CA LEU A 42 -7.72 -4.69 5.07
C LEU A 42 -9.20 -4.87 4.72
N ASN A 43 -9.46 -5.68 3.70
CA ASN A 43 -10.81 -6.00 3.24
C ASN A 43 -11.51 -6.92 4.24
N ILE A 44 -12.84 -6.94 4.16
CA ILE A 44 -13.71 -7.59 5.14
C ILE A 44 -13.43 -9.10 5.19
N PRO A 45 -13.37 -9.71 6.38
CA PRO A 45 -13.19 -11.15 6.53
C PRO A 45 -14.34 -11.94 5.90
N GLY A 46 -14.02 -13.14 5.42
CA GLY A 46 -15.05 -14.08 4.97
C GLY A 46 -15.89 -14.60 6.15
N PRO A 47 -17.09 -15.16 5.91
CA PRO A 47 -17.93 -15.74 6.96
C PRO A 47 -17.23 -16.82 7.80
N ASP A 48 -16.32 -17.57 7.17
CA ASP A 48 -15.58 -18.68 7.79
C ASP A 48 -14.17 -18.27 8.29
N ASP A 49 -13.79 -16.99 8.15
CA ASP A 49 -12.48 -16.49 8.60
C ASP A 49 -12.45 -16.42 10.14
N ASN A 50 -11.68 -17.31 10.76
CA ASN A 50 -11.41 -17.24 12.19
C ASN A 50 -10.36 -16.15 12.53
N LEU A 51 -10.21 -15.86 13.83
CA LEU A 51 -9.28 -14.85 14.33
C LEU A 51 -7.83 -15.09 13.88
N LYS A 52 -7.40 -16.35 13.78
CA LYS A 52 -6.03 -16.71 13.34
C LYS A 52 -5.83 -16.32 11.87
N THR A 53 -6.82 -16.58 11.01
CA THR A 53 -6.77 -16.18 9.59
C THR A 53 -6.69 -14.66 9.46
N VAL A 54 -7.52 -13.92 10.20
CA VAL A 54 -7.51 -12.46 10.21
C VAL A 54 -6.16 -11.91 10.70
N LEU A 55 -5.63 -12.45 11.81
CA LEU A 55 -4.34 -12.05 12.36
C LEU A 55 -3.19 -12.32 11.37
N TRP A 56 -3.17 -13.51 10.74
CA TRP A 56 -2.15 -13.85 9.76
C TRP A 56 -2.20 -12.95 8.53
N ARG A 57 -3.40 -12.58 8.07
CA ARG A 57 -3.56 -11.59 7.00
C ARG A 57 -2.98 -10.25 7.41
N LYS A 58 -3.23 -9.80 8.64
CA LYS A 58 -2.67 -8.54 9.19
C LYS A 58 -1.14 -8.57 9.27
N ILE A 59 -0.56 -9.67 9.75
CA ILE A 59 0.90 -9.86 9.78
C ILE A 59 1.47 -9.84 8.37
N ARG A 60 0.90 -10.61 7.44
CA ARG A 60 1.37 -10.68 6.05
C ARG A 60 1.36 -9.32 5.36
N TRP A 61 0.26 -8.58 5.49
CA TRP A 61 0.15 -7.23 4.91
C TRP A 61 0.99 -6.20 5.65
N GLY A 62 1.20 -6.36 6.96
CA GLY A 62 2.12 -5.52 7.72
C GLY A 62 3.56 -5.71 7.29
N THR A 63 4.01 -6.95 7.12
CA THR A 63 5.33 -7.24 6.55
C THR A 63 5.47 -6.67 5.14
N PHE A 64 4.43 -6.81 4.31
CA PHE A 64 4.41 -6.21 2.98
C PHE A 64 4.54 -4.68 3.04
N ALA A 65 3.86 -4.00 3.96
CA ALA A 65 3.94 -2.56 4.14
C ALA A 65 5.37 -2.10 4.51
N ILE A 66 6.09 -2.86 5.33
CA ILE A 66 7.49 -2.54 5.70
C ILE A 66 8.45 -2.79 4.52
N LEU A 67 8.29 -3.91 3.82
CA LEU A 67 9.19 -4.28 2.71
C LEU A 67 8.92 -3.50 1.42
N ALA A 68 7.67 -3.10 1.19
CA ALA A 68 7.23 -2.47 -0.04
C ALA A 68 6.21 -1.34 0.22
N PRO A 69 6.59 -0.31 1.01
CA PRO A 69 5.68 0.79 1.35
C PRO A 69 5.22 1.56 0.11
N ASP A 70 6.11 1.77 -0.86
CA ASP A 70 5.80 2.42 -2.15
C ASP A 70 4.71 1.66 -2.93
N MET A 71 4.73 0.32 -2.86
CA MET A 71 3.72 -0.50 -3.51
C MET A 71 2.38 -0.43 -2.76
N LEU A 72 2.40 -0.35 -1.42
CA LEU A 72 1.20 -0.13 -0.63
C LEU A 72 0.53 1.21 -0.98
N VAL A 73 1.33 2.27 -1.14
CA VAL A 73 0.85 3.56 -1.66
C VAL A 73 0.19 3.39 -3.03
N GLY A 74 0.84 2.68 -3.95
CA GLY A 74 0.24 2.34 -5.26
C GLY A 74 -1.10 1.61 -5.15
N PHE A 75 -1.19 0.57 -4.31
CA PHE A 75 -2.45 -0.15 -4.04
C PHE A 75 -3.55 0.78 -3.51
N SER A 76 -3.20 1.64 -2.56
CA SER A 76 -4.16 2.59 -1.99
C SER A 76 -4.67 3.59 -3.03
N ALA A 77 -3.79 4.13 -3.88
CA ALA A 77 -4.15 5.05 -4.95
C ALA A 77 -5.07 4.40 -6.00
N MET A 78 -4.79 3.15 -6.38
CA MET A 78 -5.63 2.43 -7.34
C MET A 78 -7.03 2.13 -6.78
N GLN A 79 -7.13 1.77 -5.49
CA GLN A 79 -8.42 1.56 -4.83
C GLN A 79 -9.20 2.89 -4.67
N TRP A 80 -8.50 3.98 -4.35
CA TRP A 80 -9.11 5.31 -4.25
C TRP A 80 -9.68 5.79 -5.58
N GLN A 81 -8.92 5.62 -6.66
CA GLN A 81 -9.37 5.95 -8.00
C GLN A 81 -10.58 5.12 -8.44
N SER A 82 -10.58 3.82 -8.16
CA SER A 82 -11.77 2.96 -8.36
C SER A 82 -13.00 3.46 -7.61
N ALA A 83 -12.82 3.88 -6.35
CA ALA A 83 -13.90 4.43 -5.54
C ALA A 83 -14.43 5.76 -6.10
N GLN A 84 -13.55 6.64 -6.57
CA GLN A 84 -13.94 7.91 -7.22
C GLN A 84 -14.73 7.69 -8.51
N GLU A 85 -14.30 6.75 -9.35
CA GLU A 85 -15.01 6.36 -10.57
C GLU A 85 -16.42 5.88 -10.22
N SER A 86 -16.55 4.99 -9.23
CA SER A 86 -17.87 4.52 -8.77
C SER A 86 -18.78 5.65 -8.28
N VAL A 87 -18.27 6.60 -7.49
CA VAL A 87 -19.06 7.76 -7.03
C VAL A 87 -19.54 8.59 -8.20
N THR A 88 -18.67 8.81 -9.18
CA THR A 88 -19.00 9.58 -10.38
C THR A 88 -20.12 8.90 -11.18
N GLU A 89 -20.04 7.59 -11.40
CA GLU A 89 -21.07 6.85 -12.14
C GLU A 89 -22.39 6.78 -11.36
N MET A 90 -22.36 6.52 -10.06
CA MET A 90 -23.57 6.52 -9.21
C MET A 90 -24.27 7.89 -9.17
N HIS A 91 -23.51 8.97 -9.16
CA HIS A 91 -24.06 10.33 -9.24
C HIS A 91 -24.74 10.61 -10.59
N LYS A 92 -24.25 10.05 -11.70
CA LYS A 92 -24.90 10.15 -13.02
C LYS A 92 -26.26 9.45 -13.04
N LEU A 93 -26.41 8.36 -12.30
CA LEU A 93 -27.70 7.67 -12.10
C LEU A 93 -28.67 8.42 -11.15
N GLY A 94 -28.22 9.52 -10.54
CA GLY A 94 -29.04 10.37 -9.66
C GLY A 94 -28.85 10.13 -8.16
N TYR A 95 -28.03 9.16 -7.75
CA TYR A 95 -27.79 8.80 -6.35
C TYR A 95 -26.71 9.67 -5.71
N LYS A 96 -27.02 10.94 -5.43
CA LYS A 96 -26.05 11.94 -4.91
C LYS A 96 -25.53 11.67 -3.50
N ASP A 97 -26.19 10.80 -2.74
CA ASP A 97 -25.76 10.43 -1.38
C ASP A 97 -24.68 9.33 -1.39
N TRP A 98 -24.35 8.77 -2.56
CA TRP A 98 -23.33 7.74 -2.70
C TRP A 98 -21.91 8.30 -2.58
N THR A 99 -21.39 8.32 -1.35
CA THR A 99 -20.03 8.80 -1.03
C THR A 99 -18.91 7.80 -1.29
N LEU A 100 -17.64 8.27 -1.18
CA LEU A 100 -16.44 7.41 -1.22
C LEU A 100 -16.47 6.29 -0.20
N LYS A 101 -17.06 6.51 0.98
CA LYS A 101 -17.19 5.47 2.02
C LYS A 101 -18.01 4.28 1.51
N HIS A 102 -19.11 4.53 0.79
CA HIS A 102 -19.91 3.46 0.18
C HIS A 102 -19.14 2.70 -0.89
N ALA A 103 -18.43 3.41 -1.77
CA ALA A 103 -17.64 2.80 -2.83
C ALA A 103 -16.47 1.96 -2.27
N PHE A 104 -15.74 2.48 -1.28
CA PHE A 104 -14.71 1.71 -0.59
C PHE A 104 -15.29 0.51 0.17
N TYR A 105 -16.42 0.70 0.84
CA TYR A 105 -17.12 -0.36 1.54
C TYR A 105 -17.47 -1.49 0.57
N ALA A 106 -18.13 -1.18 -0.56
CA ALA A 106 -18.44 -2.13 -1.62
C ALA A 106 -17.21 -2.87 -2.14
N ASN A 107 -16.17 -2.13 -2.55
CA ASN A 107 -14.94 -2.70 -3.09
C ASN A 107 -14.14 -3.53 -2.06
N SER A 108 -14.34 -3.30 -0.77
CA SER A 108 -13.76 -4.09 0.32
C SER A 108 -14.55 -5.35 0.68
N GLY A 109 -15.67 -5.62 -0.01
CA GLY A 109 -16.57 -6.75 0.26
C GLY A 109 -17.71 -6.43 1.23
N GLY A 110 -18.06 -5.15 1.36
CA GLY A 110 -19.09 -4.65 2.28
C GLY A 110 -20.52 -5.00 1.89
N PHE A 111 -20.77 -5.29 0.62
CA PHE A 111 -22.08 -5.74 0.15
C PHE A 111 -22.01 -7.19 -0.32
N LEU A 112 -22.89 -8.05 0.19
CA LEU A 112 -23.10 -9.42 -0.29
C LEU A 112 -24.43 -9.51 -1.04
N LEU A 113 -24.39 -10.01 -2.26
CA LEU A 113 -25.60 -10.28 -3.04
C LEU A 113 -26.19 -11.62 -2.63
N ARG A 114 -27.48 -11.64 -2.27
CA ARG A 114 -28.24 -12.86 -2.02
C ARG A 114 -29.03 -13.25 -3.26
N SER A 115 -28.96 -14.54 -3.59
CA SER A 115 -29.68 -15.15 -4.70
C SER A 115 -30.15 -16.55 -4.32
N THR A 116 -31.03 -17.14 -5.13
CA THR A 116 -31.54 -18.50 -4.96
C THR A 116 -30.54 -19.56 -5.44
N ASP A 117 -29.66 -19.20 -6.37
CA ASP A 117 -28.83 -20.15 -7.11
C ASP A 117 -27.44 -20.30 -6.51
N TYR A 118 -26.96 -19.29 -5.78
CA TYR A 118 -25.62 -19.23 -5.22
C TYR A 118 -25.63 -18.79 -3.76
N PRO A 119 -24.67 -19.27 -2.94
CA PRO A 119 -24.45 -18.71 -1.61
C PRO A 119 -24.10 -17.21 -1.72
N PRO A 120 -24.37 -16.41 -0.67
CA PRO A 120 -24.08 -14.98 -0.71
C PRO A 120 -22.62 -14.69 -1.05
N PHE A 121 -22.38 -13.83 -2.05
CA PHE A 121 -21.04 -13.48 -2.53
C PHE A 121 -20.88 -11.96 -2.63
N PRO A 122 -19.65 -11.44 -2.49
CA PRO A 122 -19.44 -10.00 -2.45
C PRO A 122 -19.55 -9.39 -3.84
N ILE A 123 -20.12 -8.19 -3.90
CA ILE A 123 -20.27 -7.40 -5.13
C ILE A 123 -19.48 -6.10 -5.02
N THR A 124 -18.73 -5.76 -6.06
CA THR A 124 -17.98 -4.49 -6.12
C THR A 124 -18.90 -3.31 -6.39
N ALA A 125 -18.37 -2.10 -6.24
CA ALA A 125 -19.11 -0.87 -6.55
C ALA A 125 -19.50 -0.79 -8.04
N ALA A 126 -18.68 -1.35 -8.94
CA ALA A 126 -19.00 -1.48 -10.36
C ALA A 126 -20.17 -2.43 -10.62
N SER A 127 -20.20 -3.59 -9.93
CA SER A 127 -21.33 -4.51 -10.00
C SER A 127 -22.62 -3.89 -9.46
N ILE A 128 -22.54 -3.16 -8.35
CA ILE A 128 -23.70 -2.43 -7.79
C ILE A 128 -24.26 -1.44 -8.81
N HIS A 129 -23.40 -0.62 -9.43
CA HIS A 129 -23.80 0.32 -10.47
C HIS A 129 -24.56 -0.40 -11.61
N TYR A 130 -23.98 -1.46 -12.17
CA TYR A 130 -24.61 -2.25 -13.24
C TYR A 130 -25.98 -2.81 -12.83
N LEU A 131 -26.07 -3.38 -11.62
CA LEU A 131 -27.32 -3.98 -11.13
C LEU A 131 -28.42 -2.93 -10.91
N ILE A 132 -28.07 -1.71 -10.48
CA ILE A 132 -29.02 -0.62 -10.29
C ILE A 132 -29.48 -0.05 -11.63
N GLU A 133 -28.54 0.20 -12.55
CA GLU A 133 -28.82 0.72 -13.89
C GLU A 133 -29.80 -0.18 -14.65
N ASN A 134 -29.63 -1.49 -14.53
CA ASN A 134 -30.50 -2.51 -15.14
C ASN A 134 -31.69 -2.93 -14.25
N GLN A 135 -31.94 -2.20 -13.15
CA GLN A 135 -33.08 -2.39 -12.25
C GLN A 135 -33.18 -3.79 -11.60
N HIS A 136 -32.06 -4.50 -11.44
CA HIS A 136 -31.99 -5.81 -10.80
C HIS A 136 -31.93 -5.74 -9.27
N ILE A 137 -31.47 -4.62 -8.71
CA ILE A 137 -31.48 -4.32 -7.27
C ILE A 137 -32.00 -2.90 -7.04
N ASP A 138 -32.43 -2.62 -5.81
CA ASP A 138 -32.58 -1.25 -5.33
C ASP A 138 -31.24 -0.73 -4.82
N CYS A 139 -31.03 0.59 -4.88
CA CYS A 139 -29.83 1.20 -4.30
C CYS A 139 -29.77 0.88 -2.80
N PRO A 140 -28.63 0.41 -2.28
CA PRO A 140 -28.48 0.20 -0.84
C PRO A 140 -28.81 1.48 -0.06
N THR A 141 -29.66 1.35 0.95
CA THR A 141 -30.15 2.48 1.77
C THR A 141 -29.22 2.87 2.91
N ILE A 142 -28.14 2.10 3.13
CA ILE A 142 -27.15 2.38 4.16
C ILE A 142 -26.52 3.74 3.91
N THR A 143 -26.45 4.56 4.95
CA THR A 143 -25.88 5.91 4.90
C THR A 143 -24.36 5.89 5.08
N SER A 144 -23.72 7.00 4.68
CA SER A 144 -22.28 7.22 4.85
C SER A 144 -21.84 7.10 6.31
N ASP A 145 -22.69 7.54 7.23
CA ASP A 145 -22.43 7.51 8.67
C ASP A 145 -22.61 6.10 9.24
N GLU A 146 -23.61 5.33 8.79
CA GLU A 146 -23.76 3.92 9.17
C GLU A 146 -22.60 3.06 8.66
N VAL A 147 -22.09 3.33 7.45
CA VAL A 147 -20.88 2.68 6.94
C VAL A 147 -19.68 3.02 7.84
N TRP A 148 -19.57 4.27 8.29
CA TRP A 148 -18.48 4.70 9.15
C TRP A 148 -18.60 4.17 10.58
N ASP A 149 -19.82 4.02 11.11
CA ASP A 149 -20.08 3.41 12.42
C ASP A 149 -19.62 1.93 12.47
N LYS A 150 -19.71 1.22 11.35
CA LYS A 150 -19.14 -0.13 11.21
C LYS A 150 -17.60 -0.16 11.24
N SER A 151 -16.96 0.96 10.93
CA SER A 151 -15.51 1.09 10.90
C SER A 151 -14.97 1.15 12.31
N LYS A 152 -14.13 0.18 12.69
CA LYS A 152 -13.36 0.23 13.95
C LYS A 152 -12.05 0.97 13.71
N ALA A 153 -12.12 2.07 12.97
CA ALA A 153 -10.99 2.96 12.78
C ALA A 153 -10.65 3.62 14.12
N ASP A 154 -9.43 3.42 14.58
CA ASP A 154 -8.97 3.97 15.84
C ASP A 154 -8.48 5.42 15.63
N THR A 155 -9.40 6.38 15.78
CA THR A 155 -9.10 7.81 15.65
C THR A 155 -8.00 8.24 16.61
N PHE A 156 -7.97 7.70 17.83
CA PHE A 156 -6.94 8.02 18.82
C PHE A 156 -5.56 7.52 18.35
N ALA A 157 -5.45 6.25 17.93
CA ALA A 157 -4.21 5.71 17.40
C ALA A 157 -3.72 6.47 16.16
N LYS A 158 -4.64 6.91 15.28
CA LYS A 158 -4.31 7.74 14.11
C LYS A 158 -3.74 9.10 14.52
N CYS A 159 -4.34 9.77 15.50
CA CYS A 159 -3.81 11.01 16.06
C CYS A 159 -2.43 10.81 16.69
N VAL A 160 -2.25 9.75 17.48
CA VAL A 160 -0.95 9.41 18.08
C VAL A 160 0.12 9.16 17.01
N ALA A 161 -0.20 8.36 15.98
CA ALA A 161 0.72 8.08 14.88
C ALA A 161 1.12 9.37 14.14
N LEU A 162 0.17 10.28 13.90
CA LEU A 162 0.43 11.56 13.26
C LEU A 162 1.35 12.44 14.12
N VAL A 163 1.02 12.61 15.40
CA VAL A 163 1.81 13.44 16.32
C VAL A 163 3.23 12.89 16.46
N GLN A 164 3.37 11.57 16.64
CA GLN A 164 4.68 10.91 16.76
C GLN A 164 5.50 11.03 15.47
N GLY A 165 4.87 10.81 14.31
CA GLY A 165 5.53 10.94 13.01
C GLY A 165 6.00 12.36 12.73
N VAL A 166 5.14 13.37 12.96
CA VAL A 166 5.49 14.79 12.82
C VAL A 166 6.60 15.16 13.79
N TRP A 167 6.49 14.75 15.05
CA TRP A 167 7.51 15.01 16.06
C TRP A 167 8.87 14.45 15.66
N LEU A 168 8.94 13.21 15.19
CA LEU A 168 10.18 12.60 14.72
C LEU A 168 10.79 13.36 13.53
N VAL A 169 9.96 13.77 12.56
CA VAL A 169 10.42 14.54 11.39
C VAL A 169 10.96 15.90 11.83
N VAL A 170 10.22 16.62 12.67
CA VAL A 170 10.61 17.94 13.18
C VAL A 170 11.90 17.85 14.00
N GLN A 171 12.01 16.86 14.89
CA GLN A 171 13.24 16.56 15.62
C GLN A 171 14.42 16.29 14.68
N SER A 172 14.23 15.46 13.67
CA SER A 172 15.31 15.09 12.73
C SER A 172 15.77 16.28 11.89
N ILE A 173 14.86 17.16 11.49
CA ILE A 173 15.18 18.42 10.80
C ILE A 173 15.98 19.34 11.74
N ALA A 174 15.53 19.53 12.98
CA ALA A 174 16.23 20.36 13.95
C ALA A 174 17.65 19.85 14.24
N ARG A 175 17.82 18.53 14.37
CA ARG A 175 19.14 17.87 14.47
C ARG A 175 20.02 18.20 13.28
N ALA A 176 19.50 18.03 12.07
CA ALA A 176 20.25 18.34 10.85
C ALA A 176 20.65 19.82 10.77
N ALA A 177 19.76 20.74 11.18
CA ALA A 177 20.03 22.18 11.21
C ALA A 177 21.12 22.56 12.23
N GLN A 178 21.22 21.86 13.36
CA GLN A 178 22.27 22.03 14.36
C GLN A 178 23.56 21.24 14.06
N GLY A 179 23.65 20.56 12.91
CA GLY A 179 24.80 19.71 12.58
C GLY A 179 24.90 18.44 13.44
N LEU A 180 23.83 18.05 14.11
CA LEU A 180 23.73 16.81 14.87
C LEU A 180 23.41 15.63 13.95
N ALA A 181 23.98 14.47 14.24
CA ALA A 181 23.73 13.27 13.44
C ALA A 181 22.29 12.77 13.63
N VAL A 182 21.63 12.45 12.52
CA VAL A 182 20.37 11.68 12.50
C VAL A 182 20.75 10.22 12.30
N SER A 183 20.27 9.29 13.12
CA SER A 183 20.65 7.88 12.97
C SER A 183 20.04 7.24 11.71
N PRO A 184 20.65 6.17 11.16
CA PRO A 184 20.05 5.43 10.05
C PRO A 184 18.64 4.89 10.36
N LEU A 185 18.36 4.53 11.62
CA LEU A 185 17.03 4.11 12.05
C LEU A 185 16.00 5.25 12.01
N GLU A 186 16.38 6.46 12.41
CA GLU A 186 15.52 7.64 12.27
C GLU A 186 15.24 7.95 10.80
N LEU A 187 16.26 7.92 9.93
CA LEU A 187 16.08 8.11 8.48
C LEU A 187 15.12 7.08 7.87
N PHE A 188 15.29 5.80 8.24
CA PHE A 188 14.38 4.74 7.82
C PHE A 188 12.94 5.01 8.26
N THR A 189 12.76 5.45 9.51
CA THR A 189 11.44 5.71 10.08
C THR A 189 10.77 6.93 9.42
N ILE A 190 11.52 7.99 9.11
CA ILE A 190 11.00 9.16 8.38
C ILE A 190 10.49 8.76 6.99
N ALA A 191 11.25 7.92 6.27
CA ALA A 191 10.82 7.40 4.97
C ALA A 191 9.50 6.61 5.10
N PHE A 192 9.41 5.73 6.10
CA PHE A 192 8.18 4.98 6.37
C PHE A 192 6.99 5.88 6.74
N VAL A 193 7.21 6.96 7.49
CA VAL A 193 6.18 7.97 7.83
C VAL A 193 5.67 8.67 6.57
N LEU A 194 6.55 9.07 5.64
CA LEU A 194 6.15 9.67 4.36
C LEU A 194 5.21 8.74 3.57
N SER A 195 5.57 7.47 3.47
CA SER A 195 4.74 6.46 2.81
C SER A 195 3.40 6.28 3.53
N THR A 196 3.41 6.23 4.86
CA THR A 196 2.20 6.10 5.68
C THR A 196 1.24 7.27 5.47
N ILE A 197 1.73 8.51 5.48
CA ILE A 197 0.91 9.71 5.24
C ILE A 197 0.24 9.63 3.86
N THR A 198 1.01 9.22 2.84
CA THR A 198 0.49 9.13 1.46
C THR A 198 -0.55 8.00 1.33
N THR A 199 -0.31 6.83 1.93
CA THR A 199 -1.30 5.75 1.98
C THR A 199 -2.55 6.18 2.73
N TYR A 200 -2.40 6.90 3.84
CA TYR A 200 -3.52 7.41 4.63
C TYR A 200 -4.37 8.38 3.82
N TYR A 201 -3.76 9.29 3.05
CA TYR A 201 -4.48 10.20 2.16
C TYR A 201 -5.42 9.43 1.21
N PHE A 202 -4.94 8.35 0.57
CA PHE A 202 -5.77 7.56 -0.34
C PHE A 202 -6.82 6.68 0.37
N TRP A 203 -6.57 6.26 1.61
CA TRP A 203 -7.48 5.39 2.37
C TRP A 203 -8.24 6.10 3.49
N MET A 204 -8.26 7.42 3.54
CA MET A 204 -8.92 8.15 4.62
C MET A 204 -10.42 7.84 4.74
N ASP A 205 -11.08 7.57 3.62
CA ASP A 205 -12.50 7.21 3.54
C ASP A 205 -12.75 5.70 3.50
N LYS A 206 -11.70 4.87 3.54
CA LYS A 206 -11.85 3.41 3.52
C LYS A 206 -12.17 2.90 4.93
N PRO A 207 -13.31 2.20 5.15
CA PRO A 207 -13.61 1.62 6.46
C PRO A 207 -12.55 0.61 6.91
N GLN A 208 -12.26 0.59 8.21
CA GLN A 208 -11.23 -0.26 8.82
C GLN A 208 -11.86 -1.31 9.73
N ASN A 209 -11.39 -2.57 9.64
CA ASN A 209 -11.78 -3.66 10.56
C ASN A 209 -13.30 -3.89 10.68
N VAL A 210 -14.05 -3.69 9.60
CA VAL A 210 -15.49 -4.00 9.58
C VAL A 210 -15.68 -5.51 9.72
N GLY A 211 -16.55 -5.92 10.64
CA GLY A 211 -16.77 -7.32 10.98
C GLY A 211 -17.89 -8.01 10.19
N VAL A 212 -18.92 -7.26 9.77
CA VAL A 212 -20.13 -7.82 9.15
C VAL A 212 -20.51 -7.03 7.90
N PRO A 213 -20.75 -7.70 6.76
CA PRO A 213 -21.20 -7.05 5.54
C PRO A 213 -22.71 -6.76 5.57
N THR A 214 -23.16 -5.87 4.69
CA THR A 214 -24.57 -5.58 4.41
C THR A 214 -25.05 -6.49 3.28
N PHE A 215 -26.25 -7.07 3.44
CA PHE A 215 -26.84 -7.90 2.39
C PHE A 215 -27.70 -7.07 1.43
N VAL A 216 -27.64 -7.43 0.16
CA VAL A 216 -28.47 -6.88 -0.91
C VAL A 216 -29.21 -8.03 -1.57
N ASP A 217 -30.51 -7.90 -1.74
CA ASP A 217 -31.37 -8.95 -2.29
C ASP A 217 -31.62 -8.71 -3.78
N LEU A 218 -31.42 -9.76 -4.59
CA LEU A 218 -31.66 -9.71 -6.02
C LEU A 218 -33.16 -9.80 -6.33
N LYS A 219 -33.73 -8.83 -7.07
CA LYS A 219 -35.18 -8.79 -7.37
C LYS A 219 -35.69 -10.01 -8.13
N SER A 220 -34.91 -10.52 -9.07
CA SER A 220 -35.25 -11.71 -9.86
C SER A 220 -35.06 -13.03 -9.08
N GLY A 221 -34.39 -12.99 -7.93
CA GLY A 221 -33.96 -14.18 -7.16
C GLY A 221 -32.81 -14.96 -7.81
N SER A 222 -32.83 -15.15 -9.14
CA SER A 222 -31.85 -15.95 -9.87
C SER A 222 -30.78 -15.09 -10.57
N VAL A 223 -29.52 -15.41 -10.31
CA VAL A 223 -28.36 -14.81 -10.98
C VAL A 223 -28.17 -15.41 -12.37
N ASN A 224 -28.50 -16.69 -12.55
CA ASN A 224 -28.43 -17.32 -13.87
C ASN A 224 -29.37 -16.60 -14.86
N ASN A 225 -30.60 -16.29 -14.43
CA ASN A 225 -31.54 -15.51 -15.25
C ASN A 225 -30.99 -14.13 -15.62
N LEU A 226 -30.29 -13.47 -14.68
CA LEU A 226 -29.65 -12.18 -14.92
C LEU A 226 -28.53 -12.29 -15.97
N VAL A 227 -27.66 -13.29 -15.85
CA VAL A 227 -26.56 -13.53 -16.80
C VAL A 227 -27.10 -13.86 -18.20
N THR A 228 -28.15 -14.69 -18.28
CA THR A 228 -28.82 -15.00 -19.54
C THR A 228 -29.48 -13.75 -20.15
N ALA A 229 -30.15 -12.93 -19.36
CA ALA A 229 -30.75 -11.68 -19.82
C ALA A 229 -29.71 -10.67 -20.34
N ALA A 230 -28.50 -10.69 -19.79
CA ALA A 230 -27.37 -9.89 -20.26
C ALA A 230 -26.76 -10.40 -21.59
N GLY A 231 -27.29 -11.47 -22.19
CA GLY A 231 -26.84 -12.02 -23.48
C GLY A 231 -25.58 -12.89 -23.38
N HIS A 232 -25.22 -13.35 -22.19
CA HIS A 232 -24.12 -14.28 -21.97
C HIS A 232 -24.66 -15.73 -21.97
N PHE A 233 -24.90 -16.26 -23.18
CA PHE A 233 -25.58 -17.53 -23.44
C PHE A 233 -24.72 -18.78 -23.19
N ASP A 234 -23.40 -18.68 -23.33
CA ASP A 234 -22.44 -19.73 -23.00
C ASP A 234 -21.67 -19.31 -21.75
N ILE A 235 -22.06 -19.86 -20.60
CA ILE A 235 -21.37 -19.60 -19.34
C ILE A 235 -20.02 -20.30 -19.42
N GLU A 236 -18.97 -19.60 -19.89
CA GLU A 236 -17.65 -19.90 -19.35
C GLU A 236 -17.81 -19.89 -17.82
N PRO A 237 -17.45 -20.96 -17.11
CA PRO A 237 -17.58 -20.98 -15.66
C PRO A 237 -16.91 -19.72 -15.12
N PHE A 238 -17.68 -18.93 -14.36
CA PHE A 238 -17.16 -17.71 -13.78
C PHE A 238 -15.92 -18.04 -12.95
N ARG A 239 -14.94 -17.15 -12.94
CA ARG A 239 -13.67 -17.40 -12.27
C ARG A 239 -13.74 -17.02 -10.80
N ASP A 240 -14.27 -15.83 -10.53
CA ASP A 240 -14.28 -15.24 -9.20
C ASP A 240 -15.73 -15.13 -8.68
N THR A 241 -16.61 -14.46 -9.44
CA THR A 241 -18.04 -14.31 -9.11
C THR A 241 -18.92 -14.44 -10.36
N PRO A 242 -20.20 -14.78 -10.23
CA PRO A 242 -21.14 -14.76 -11.36
C PRO A 242 -21.23 -13.41 -12.11
N LEU A 243 -20.80 -12.31 -11.48
CA LEU A 243 -20.77 -10.96 -12.08
C LEU A 243 -19.41 -10.61 -12.71
N ASP A 244 -18.55 -11.61 -12.95
CA ASP A 244 -17.26 -11.44 -13.62
C ASP A 244 -17.36 -10.73 -14.98
N PHE A 245 -18.48 -10.86 -15.70
CA PHE A 245 -18.70 -10.19 -16.97
C PHE A 245 -18.79 -8.66 -16.84
N VAL A 246 -19.13 -8.14 -15.65
CA VAL A 246 -19.10 -6.71 -15.33
C VAL A 246 -17.70 -6.29 -14.90
N GLU A 247 -17.04 -7.09 -14.06
CA GLU A 247 -15.80 -6.69 -13.40
C GLU A 247 -14.55 -6.89 -14.27
N LYS A 248 -14.47 -8.00 -15.02
CA LYS A 248 -13.28 -8.35 -15.82
C LYS A 248 -12.93 -7.33 -16.90
N PRO A 249 -13.91 -6.76 -17.65
CA PRO A 249 -13.60 -5.72 -18.64
C PRO A 249 -12.94 -4.48 -18.03
N MET A 250 -13.23 -4.18 -16.76
CA MET A 250 -12.65 -3.07 -16.02
C MET A 250 -11.33 -3.43 -15.34
N GLN A 251 -10.96 -4.71 -15.31
CA GLN A 251 -9.83 -5.20 -14.54
C GLN A 251 -8.53 -5.06 -15.35
N ARG A 252 -7.72 -4.08 -14.97
CA ARG A 252 -6.42 -3.82 -15.62
C ARG A 252 -5.36 -4.89 -15.32
N TRP A 253 -5.44 -5.53 -14.16
CA TRP A 253 -4.44 -6.49 -13.68
C TRP A 253 -5.05 -7.88 -13.57
N GLN A 254 -4.36 -8.87 -14.12
CA GLN A 254 -4.74 -10.27 -14.04
C GLN A 254 -3.65 -11.05 -13.32
N ARG A 255 -4.04 -12.14 -12.64
CA ARG A 255 -3.08 -13.02 -11.99
C ARG A 255 -2.24 -13.72 -13.07
N ARG A 256 -0.94 -13.81 -12.84
CA ARG A 256 -0.02 -14.51 -13.75
C ARG A 256 -0.49 -15.97 -13.93
N PRO A 257 -0.59 -16.48 -15.17
CA PRO A 257 -1.14 -17.81 -15.45
C PRO A 257 -0.49 -18.96 -14.66
N THR A 258 0.82 -18.89 -14.43
CA THR A 258 1.57 -19.90 -13.64
C THR A 258 1.18 -19.95 -12.16
N LEU A 259 0.54 -18.90 -11.64
CA LEU A 259 0.07 -18.82 -10.26
C LEU A 259 -1.41 -19.13 -10.12
N GLU A 260 -2.12 -19.39 -11.22
CA GLU A 260 -3.55 -19.68 -11.19
C GLU A 260 -3.87 -20.99 -10.46
N GLN A 261 -2.95 -21.97 -10.50
CA GLN A 261 -3.08 -23.22 -9.76
C GLN A 261 -3.13 -23.04 -8.23
N PHE A 262 -2.63 -21.92 -7.71
CA PHE A 262 -2.65 -21.60 -6.27
C PHE A 262 -3.85 -20.73 -5.87
N ARG A 263 -4.85 -20.57 -6.75
CA ARG A 263 -6.08 -19.85 -6.43
C ARG A 263 -6.91 -20.68 -5.42
N PRO A 264 -7.49 -20.05 -4.39
CA PRO A 264 -8.52 -20.68 -3.57
C PRO A 264 -9.66 -21.22 -4.45
N GLN A 265 -10.16 -22.41 -4.15
CA GLN A 265 -11.18 -23.10 -4.96
C GLN A 265 -12.63 -22.72 -4.58
N ASP A 266 -12.82 -21.84 -3.60
CA ASP A 266 -14.15 -21.43 -3.15
C ASP A 266 -14.83 -20.54 -4.21
N GLN A 267 -15.74 -21.12 -4.99
CA GLN A 267 -16.54 -20.44 -6.00
C GLN A 267 -18.04 -20.50 -5.63
N PRO A 268 -18.77 -19.37 -5.64
CA PRO A 268 -18.26 -18.01 -5.78
C PRO A 268 -17.37 -17.59 -4.60
N MET A 269 -16.49 -16.61 -4.83
CA MET A 269 -15.65 -16.07 -3.76
C MET A 269 -16.51 -15.62 -2.58
N ARG A 270 -16.09 -15.98 -1.36
CA ARG A 270 -16.81 -15.58 -0.12
C ARG A 270 -16.34 -14.26 0.49
N ARG A 271 -15.24 -13.68 -0.02
CA ARG A 271 -14.69 -12.39 0.40
C ARG A 271 -13.92 -11.73 -0.75
N MET A 272 -13.74 -10.41 -0.69
CA MET A 272 -12.87 -9.68 -1.62
C MET A 272 -11.40 -9.78 -1.19
N PRO A 273 -10.50 -10.39 -1.98
CA PRO A 273 -9.08 -10.41 -1.68
C PRO A 273 -8.52 -9.00 -1.45
N ASP A 274 -7.59 -8.84 -0.51
CA ASP A 274 -7.03 -7.53 -0.15
C ASP A 274 -6.24 -6.88 -1.31
N ASP A 275 -5.76 -7.71 -2.24
CA ASP A 275 -5.04 -7.33 -3.46
C ASP A 275 -5.92 -7.30 -4.71
N LYS A 276 -7.24 -7.55 -4.59
CA LYS A 276 -8.17 -7.38 -5.72
C LYS A 276 -8.36 -5.88 -5.97
N ILE A 277 -8.12 -5.48 -7.22
CA ILE A 277 -8.33 -4.10 -7.68
C ILE A 277 -9.09 -4.12 -9.00
N VAL A 278 -10.21 -3.41 -9.06
CA VAL A 278 -11.02 -3.19 -10.26
C VAL A 278 -10.98 -1.70 -10.56
N PHE A 279 -10.15 -1.26 -11.52
CA PHE A 279 -10.03 0.16 -11.88
C PHE A 279 -9.52 0.32 -13.31
N SER A 280 -9.92 1.41 -13.96
CA SER A 280 -9.61 1.67 -15.37
C SER A 280 -8.23 2.33 -15.57
N GLY A 281 -7.83 3.25 -14.68
CA GLY A 281 -6.52 3.89 -14.71
C GLY A 281 -6.38 4.98 -13.66
N LEU A 282 -5.16 5.40 -13.33
CA LEU A 282 -4.92 6.49 -12.38
C LEU A 282 -5.14 7.85 -13.05
N SER A 283 -5.77 8.79 -12.34
CA SER A 283 -5.76 10.20 -12.72
C SER A 283 -4.34 10.77 -12.73
N LYS A 284 -4.10 11.83 -13.51
CA LYS A 284 -2.78 12.47 -13.62
C LYS A 284 -2.23 12.92 -12.26
N GLY A 285 -3.10 13.47 -11.41
CA GLY A 285 -2.74 13.91 -10.05
C GLY A 285 -2.35 12.75 -9.14
N ALA A 286 -3.16 11.69 -9.11
CA ALA A 286 -2.84 10.49 -8.32
C ALA A 286 -1.54 9.83 -8.80
N TRP A 287 -1.35 9.72 -10.11
CA TRP A 287 -0.11 9.18 -10.69
C TRP A 287 1.11 10.02 -10.29
N ALA A 288 1.03 11.35 -10.42
CA ALA A 288 2.12 12.24 -10.04
C ALA A 288 2.47 12.13 -8.55
N LEU A 289 1.46 12.05 -7.67
CA LEU A 289 1.66 11.90 -6.23
C LEU A 289 2.33 10.56 -5.88
N VAL A 290 1.86 9.45 -6.45
CA VAL A 290 2.45 8.12 -6.24
C VAL A 290 3.89 8.08 -6.76
N SER A 291 4.16 8.62 -7.95
CA SER A 291 5.51 8.68 -8.52
C SER A 291 6.45 9.54 -7.69
N PHE A 292 5.99 10.70 -7.23
CA PHE A 292 6.76 11.57 -6.36
C PHE A 292 7.11 10.86 -5.04
N GLN A 293 6.12 10.27 -4.37
CA GLN A 293 6.33 9.53 -3.14
C GLN A 293 7.33 8.38 -3.36
N ALA A 294 7.15 7.56 -4.39
CA ALA A 294 8.01 6.41 -4.69
C ALA A 294 9.44 6.80 -5.10
N MET A 295 9.68 8.05 -5.51
CA MET A 295 11.03 8.59 -5.73
C MET A 295 11.64 9.13 -4.43
N VAL A 296 10.87 9.90 -3.66
CA VAL A 296 11.37 10.57 -2.44
C VAL A 296 11.64 9.56 -1.32
N HIS A 297 10.75 8.59 -1.11
CA HIS A 297 10.87 7.58 -0.05
C HIS A 297 12.24 6.87 -0.05
N PRO A 298 12.67 6.20 -1.15
CA PRO A 298 13.97 5.56 -1.16
C PRO A 298 15.15 6.55 -1.22
N ALA A 299 14.96 7.75 -1.78
CA ALA A 299 16.00 8.77 -1.85
C ALA A 299 16.40 9.32 -0.47
N LEU A 300 15.51 9.28 0.53
CA LEU A 300 15.84 9.69 1.89
C LEU A 300 17.00 8.89 2.50
N HIS A 301 17.21 7.63 2.10
CA HIS A 301 18.34 6.83 2.57
C HIS A 301 19.69 7.37 2.07
N LEU A 302 19.71 8.12 0.96
CA LEU A 302 20.90 8.79 0.44
C LEU A 302 21.37 9.92 1.36
N LEU A 303 20.50 10.49 2.20
CA LEU A 303 20.93 11.46 3.22
C LEU A 303 21.96 10.85 4.18
N GLY A 304 21.92 9.52 4.33
CA GLY A 304 22.89 8.77 5.13
C GLY A 304 24.22 8.48 4.44
N TRP A 305 24.53 9.10 3.30
CA TRP A 305 25.72 8.82 2.50
C TRP A 305 27.03 8.91 3.30
N ASN A 306 27.13 9.88 4.19
CA ASN A 306 28.31 10.15 5.00
C ASN A 306 28.19 9.66 6.45
N HIS A 307 27.21 8.79 6.75
CA HIS A 307 27.12 8.22 8.09
C HIS A 307 28.33 7.35 8.43
N VAL A 308 28.62 7.34 9.74
CA VAL A 308 29.55 6.41 10.36
C VAL A 308 28.87 5.05 10.45
N PHE A 309 29.52 4.01 9.93
CA PHE A 309 29.10 2.62 10.05
C PHE A 309 30.25 1.81 10.67
N PRO A 310 29.97 0.71 11.39
CA PRO A 310 30.99 -0.10 12.07
C PRO A 310 32.14 -0.53 11.14
N THR A 311 31.87 -0.76 9.86
CA THR A 311 32.85 -1.13 8.85
C THR A 311 32.72 -0.32 7.55
N LYS A 312 33.83 -0.19 6.81
CA LYS A 312 33.82 0.39 5.46
C LYS A 312 32.94 -0.40 4.48
N THR A 313 32.82 -1.71 4.69
CA THR A 313 31.96 -2.58 3.88
C THR A 313 30.49 -2.24 4.09
N GLU A 314 30.03 -2.12 5.34
CA GLU A 314 28.66 -1.71 5.67
C GLU A 314 28.33 -0.33 5.08
N GLN A 315 29.25 0.65 5.21
CA GLN A 315 29.07 1.96 4.60
C GLN A 315 28.96 1.90 3.08
N THR A 316 29.82 1.11 2.42
CA THR A 316 29.77 0.96 0.95
C THR A 316 28.49 0.27 0.52
N MET A 317 28.06 -0.77 1.23
CA MET A 317 26.81 -1.47 0.97
C MET A 317 25.61 -0.55 1.18
N TRP A 318 25.57 0.26 2.24
CA TRP A 318 24.53 1.26 2.46
C TRP A 318 24.39 2.21 1.26
N ARG A 319 25.51 2.74 0.77
CA ARG A 319 25.54 3.63 -0.40
C ARG A 319 25.01 2.93 -1.66
N VAL A 320 25.51 1.73 -1.96
CA VAL A 320 25.08 0.95 -3.13
C VAL A 320 23.60 0.62 -3.05
N MET A 321 23.12 0.10 -1.93
CA MET A 321 21.71 -0.28 -1.76
C MET A 321 20.77 0.93 -1.77
N SER A 322 21.18 2.06 -1.18
CA SER A 322 20.42 3.31 -1.24
C SER A 322 20.29 3.82 -2.69
N VAL A 323 21.35 3.74 -3.49
CA VAL A 323 21.31 4.11 -4.92
C VAL A 323 20.44 3.15 -5.71
N ILE A 324 20.54 1.84 -5.47
CA ILE A 324 19.68 0.84 -6.13
C ILE A 324 18.20 1.14 -5.85
N LEU A 325 17.84 1.44 -4.60
CA LEU A 325 16.47 1.78 -4.23
C LEU A 325 16.02 3.11 -4.88
N ALA A 326 16.83 4.16 -4.77
CA ALA A 326 16.48 5.49 -5.29
C ALA A 326 16.38 5.53 -6.83
N SER A 327 17.20 4.73 -7.51
CA SER A 327 17.19 4.63 -8.98
C SER A 327 16.16 3.63 -9.52
N GLY A 328 15.57 2.77 -8.69
CA GLY A 328 14.68 1.69 -9.12
C GLY A 328 13.53 2.15 -10.02
N LEU A 329 12.73 3.12 -9.56
CA LEU A 329 11.58 3.62 -10.34
C LEU A 329 12.00 4.44 -11.57
N PRO A 330 12.93 5.42 -11.48
CA PRO A 330 13.41 6.15 -12.65
C PRO A 330 14.03 5.25 -13.72
N LEU A 331 14.90 4.31 -13.32
CA LEU A 331 15.58 3.40 -14.23
C LEU A 331 14.61 2.44 -14.90
N SER A 332 13.70 1.81 -14.13
CA SER A 332 12.71 0.90 -14.69
C SER A 332 11.73 1.60 -15.64
N SER A 333 11.33 2.84 -15.32
CA SER A 333 10.48 3.64 -16.19
C SER A 333 11.18 4.04 -17.49
N ALA A 334 12.40 4.57 -17.41
CA ALA A 334 13.18 4.96 -18.57
C ALA A 334 13.48 3.76 -19.48
N LEU A 335 13.94 2.64 -18.88
CA LEU A 335 14.25 1.42 -19.61
C LEU A 335 13.02 0.84 -20.31
N ARG A 336 11.84 0.90 -19.65
CA ARG A 336 10.58 0.49 -20.27
C ARG A 336 10.26 1.35 -21.49
N VAL A 337 10.32 2.67 -21.37
CA VAL A 337 10.04 3.60 -22.48
C VAL A 337 10.99 3.35 -23.66
N ILE A 338 12.29 3.21 -23.38
CA ILE A 338 13.32 2.95 -24.40
C ILE A 338 13.06 1.61 -25.10
N LEU A 339 12.88 0.54 -24.36
CA LEU A 339 12.67 -0.80 -24.93
C LEU A 339 11.35 -0.90 -25.71
N THR A 340 10.28 -0.26 -25.22
CA THR A 340 9.03 -0.15 -25.96
C THR A 340 9.20 0.66 -27.25
N ALA A 341 9.97 1.75 -27.23
CA ALA A 341 10.31 2.49 -28.45
C ALA A 341 11.15 1.66 -29.44
N CYS A 342 11.98 0.73 -28.95
CA CYS A 342 12.72 -0.24 -29.75
C CYS A 342 11.86 -1.43 -30.24
N GLY A 343 10.56 -1.45 -29.96
CA GLY A 343 9.64 -2.50 -30.42
C GLY A 343 9.67 -3.76 -29.57
N PHE A 344 10.16 -3.71 -28.34
CA PHE A 344 9.91 -4.75 -27.34
C PHE A 344 8.60 -4.41 -26.63
N ASN A 345 7.59 -5.26 -26.78
CA ASN A 345 6.36 -5.16 -25.99
C ASN A 345 6.33 -6.29 -24.96
N GLY A 346 6.04 -5.96 -23.72
CA GLY A 346 6.03 -6.91 -22.60
C GLY A 346 4.94 -6.55 -21.60
N HIS A 347 4.71 -7.43 -20.64
CA HIS A 347 3.70 -7.21 -19.62
C HIS A 347 4.22 -6.16 -18.63
N GLN A 348 3.30 -5.39 -18.03
CA GLN A 348 3.60 -4.68 -16.79
C GLN A 348 3.36 -5.64 -15.65
N SER A 349 4.25 -5.65 -14.67
CA SER A 349 4.04 -6.41 -13.44
C SER A 349 4.00 -5.46 -12.26
N LEU A 350 3.03 -5.69 -11.36
CA LEU A 350 2.88 -4.91 -10.14
C LEU A 350 3.63 -5.56 -8.97
N THR A 351 3.26 -6.78 -8.59
CA THR A 351 3.86 -7.55 -7.47
C THR A 351 4.52 -8.85 -7.92
N TRP A 352 4.89 -8.96 -9.20
CA TRP A 352 5.22 -10.23 -9.86
C TRP A 352 4.03 -11.19 -10.04
N ILE A 353 3.04 -11.15 -9.13
CA ILE A 353 1.79 -11.90 -9.17
C ILE A 353 0.82 -11.33 -10.20
N TRP A 354 0.68 -10.01 -10.21
CA TRP A 354 -0.27 -9.30 -11.06
C TRP A 354 0.42 -8.77 -12.31
N ILE A 355 -0.15 -9.07 -13.48
CA ILE A 355 0.33 -8.63 -14.79
C ILE A 355 -0.78 -7.94 -15.59
N THR A 356 -0.44 -6.93 -16.38
CA THR A 356 -1.38 -6.37 -17.36
C THR A 356 -1.48 -7.30 -18.56
N PRO A 357 -2.66 -7.63 -19.09
CA PRO A 357 -2.76 -8.40 -20.33
C PRO A 357 -2.01 -7.69 -21.47
N GLY A 358 -1.14 -8.42 -22.17
CA GLY A 358 -0.33 -7.86 -23.26
C GLY A 358 -1.22 -7.30 -24.38
N THR A 359 -0.92 -6.08 -24.84
CA THR A 359 -1.70 -5.38 -25.88
C THR A 359 -1.51 -6.00 -27.27
N LYS A 360 -0.47 -6.82 -27.48
CA LYS A 360 -0.19 -7.59 -28.69
C LYS A 360 0.43 -8.93 -28.31
N LYS A 361 -0.07 -10.03 -28.89
CA LYS A 361 0.63 -11.34 -28.90
C LYS A 361 1.79 -11.24 -29.89
N GLU A 362 2.94 -10.76 -29.45
CA GLU A 362 4.19 -10.83 -30.19
C GLU A 362 4.82 -12.22 -30.06
N ARG A 363 4.58 -13.12 -31.01
CA ARG A 363 5.21 -14.45 -30.97
C ARG A 363 6.75 -14.36 -30.92
N GLY A 364 7.36 -14.85 -29.85
CA GLY A 364 8.81 -15.13 -29.78
C GLY A 364 9.52 -14.63 -28.52
N TRP A 365 10.85 -14.53 -28.58
CA TRP A 365 11.70 -14.15 -27.45
C TRP A 365 11.55 -12.69 -27.01
N ARG A 366 11.06 -11.81 -27.90
CA ARG A 366 10.94 -10.36 -27.65
C ARG A 366 9.98 -10.00 -26.52
N GLU A 367 8.88 -10.76 -26.36
CA GLU A 367 7.95 -10.60 -25.24
C GLU A 367 8.63 -10.80 -23.88
N TRP A 368 9.58 -11.73 -23.82
CA TRP A 368 10.23 -12.13 -22.57
C TRP A 368 11.36 -11.20 -22.16
N VAL A 369 11.98 -10.47 -23.08
CA VAL A 369 13.12 -9.59 -22.78
C VAL A 369 12.72 -8.53 -21.75
N LEU A 370 11.62 -7.82 -22.02
CA LEU A 370 11.13 -6.79 -21.12
C LEU A 370 10.73 -7.38 -19.76
N ASP A 371 10.01 -8.51 -19.77
CA ASP A 371 9.54 -9.15 -18.55
C ASP A 371 10.71 -9.65 -17.68
N VAL A 372 11.74 -10.24 -18.27
CA VAL A 372 12.95 -10.72 -17.58
C VAL A 372 13.73 -9.54 -17.00
N ILE A 373 13.97 -8.49 -17.79
CA ILE A 373 14.70 -7.30 -17.33
C ILE A 373 13.97 -6.64 -16.17
N MET A 374 12.65 -6.43 -16.29
CA MET A 374 11.85 -5.77 -15.25
C MET A 374 11.73 -6.65 -13.99
N SER A 375 11.62 -7.97 -14.15
CA SER A 375 11.62 -8.91 -13.03
C SER A 375 12.96 -8.93 -12.32
N PHE A 376 14.08 -8.87 -13.06
CA PHE A 376 15.43 -8.79 -12.49
C PHE A 376 15.62 -7.49 -11.69
N LEU A 377 15.25 -6.34 -12.26
CA LEU A 377 15.29 -5.06 -11.54
C LEU A 377 14.48 -5.11 -10.25
N SER A 378 13.24 -5.62 -10.32
CA SER A 378 12.37 -5.77 -9.15
C SER A 378 12.97 -6.73 -8.11
N ALA A 379 13.59 -7.83 -8.56
CA ALA A 379 14.26 -8.79 -7.70
C ALA A 379 15.49 -8.20 -7.00
N CYS A 380 16.18 -7.22 -7.60
CA CYS A 380 17.27 -6.50 -6.96
C CYS A 380 16.81 -5.50 -5.87
N LEU A 381 15.58 -4.97 -5.96
CA LEU A 381 15.05 -4.03 -4.97
C LEU A 381 14.75 -4.69 -3.61
N VAL A 382 14.33 -5.96 -3.63
CA VAL A 382 14.01 -6.73 -2.41
C VAL A 382 15.22 -6.88 -1.47
N PRO A 383 16.38 -7.43 -1.90
CA PRO A 383 17.55 -7.54 -1.04
C PRO A 383 18.11 -6.17 -0.65
N ALA A 384 18.05 -5.17 -1.53
CA ALA A 384 18.45 -3.81 -1.19
C ALA A 384 17.59 -3.24 -0.04
N ARG A 385 16.27 -3.49 -0.06
CA ARG A 385 15.38 -3.08 1.02
C ARG A 385 15.66 -3.82 2.33
N LEU A 386 15.80 -5.14 2.26
CA LEU A 386 16.12 -5.96 3.44
C LEU A 386 17.42 -5.50 4.09
N PHE A 387 18.45 -5.20 3.27
CA PHE A 387 19.71 -4.67 3.76
C PHE A 387 19.51 -3.34 4.50
N ILE A 388 18.82 -2.36 3.90
CA ILE A 388 18.59 -1.06 4.55
C ILE A 388 17.83 -1.20 5.88
N ILE A 389 16.81 -2.05 5.93
CA ILE A 389 16.05 -2.31 7.17
C ILE A 389 16.98 -2.90 8.24
N ILE A 390 17.73 -3.94 7.90
CA ILE A 390 18.60 -4.65 8.84
C ILE A 390 19.73 -3.71 9.31
N GLU A 391 20.38 -3.02 8.36
CA GLU A 391 21.50 -2.12 8.63
C GLU A 391 21.07 -0.91 9.48
N ALA A 392 19.82 -0.46 9.35
CA ALA A 392 19.27 0.61 10.19
C ALA A 392 19.33 0.25 11.69
N PHE A 393 19.13 -1.03 12.06
CA PHE A 393 19.30 -1.49 13.44
C PHE A 393 20.75 -1.82 13.77
N ILE A 394 21.46 -2.49 12.86
CA ILE A 394 22.84 -2.94 13.09
C ILE A 394 23.81 -1.76 13.26
N SER A 395 23.59 -0.66 12.55
CA SER A 395 24.40 0.56 12.63
C SER A 395 24.34 1.24 14.01
N LEU A 396 23.33 0.96 14.83
CA LEU A 396 23.25 1.48 16.21
C LEU A 396 24.42 1.00 17.10
N ARG A 397 25.13 -0.07 16.71
CA ARG A 397 26.35 -0.54 17.38
C ARG A 397 27.48 0.51 17.36
N MET A 398 27.46 1.44 16.40
CA MET A 398 28.43 2.51 16.30
C MET A 398 27.81 3.77 15.71
N LEU A 399 27.64 4.80 16.53
CA LEU A 399 27.08 6.09 16.11
C LEU A 399 28.01 7.25 16.50
N PRO A 400 27.96 8.38 15.78
CA PRO A 400 28.61 9.61 16.25
C PRO A 400 28.07 10.03 17.62
N TRP A 401 28.92 10.57 18.50
CA TRP A 401 28.47 11.12 19.79
C TRP A 401 27.30 12.11 19.65
N SER A 402 27.31 12.92 18.58
CA SER A 402 26.25 13.89 18.31
C SER A 402 24.86 13.25 18.15
N SER A 403 24.75 11.95 17.84
CA SER A 403 23.49 11.20 17.82
C SER A 403 22.76 11.19 19.16
N TYR A 404 23.50 11.33 20.26
CA TYR A 404 23.04 11.26 21.65
C TYR A 404 22.89 12.64 22.31
N VAL A 405 23.21 13.71 21.59
CA VAL A 405 22.99 15.09 22.03
C VAL A 405 21.53 15.46 21.77
N THR A 406 20.84 16.01 22.77
CA THR A 406 19.47 16.52 22.62
C THR A 406 19.45 17.81 21.80
N VAL A 407 18.37 18.05 21.07
CA VAL A 407 18.19 19.29 20.29
C VAL A 407 18.03 20.46 21.24
N GLU A 408 18.83 21.51 21.04
CA GLU A 408 18.72 22.76 21.78
C GLU A 408 17.62 23.64 21.19
N TRP A 409 16.39 23.51 21.71
CA TRP A 409 15.24 24.24 21.19
C TRP A 409 15.37 25.77 21.28
N THR A 410 16.22 26.26 22.20
CA THR A 410 16.51 27.68 22.38
C THR A 410 17.14 28.35 21.17
N ASP A 411 17.86 27.60 20.32
CA ASP A 411 18.47 28.13 19.10
C ASP A 411 17.44 28.51 18.03
N PHE A 412 16.22 27.98 18.13
CA PHE A 412 15.15 28.21 17.18
C PHE A 412 14.17 29.30 17.64
N ILE A 413 14.29 29.76 18.89
CA ILE A 413 13.50 30.87 19.42
C ILE A 413 14.25 32.16 19.04
N PRO A 414 13.63 33.10 18.30
CA PRO A 414 14.26 34.37 18.01
C PRO A 414 14.64 35.05 19.33
N HIS A 415 15.93 35.28 19.53
CA HIS A 415 16.41 35.99 20.73
C HIS A 415 15.87 37.42 20.70
N VAL A 416 15.05 37.78 21.70
CA VAL A 416 14.48 39.14 21.87
C VAL A 416 15.49 40.05 22.52
#